data_AF-A0A2N8PJ84-F1
#
_entry.id   AF-A0A2N8PJ84-F1
#
_cell.length_a   1.000
_cell.length_b   1.000
_cell.length_c   1.000
_cell.angle_alpha   90.00
_cell.angle_beta   90.00
_cell.angle_gamma   90.00
#
_symmetry.space_group_name_H-M   'P 1'
#
loop_
_entity.id
_entity.type
_entity.pdbx_description
1 polymer ?
#
loop_
_entity_poly.entity_id
_entity_poly.type
_entity_poly.pdbx_seq_one_letter_code
_entity_poly.pdbx_strand_id
1 'polypeptide(L)'
;MADPAAQARLDEITEVGGVANTLLEAAEVAAALGGVYLRVTWDASLAARPLLTAEHANCAIAEFRWGQLAAVTFWRELSADGSTVWRHLECHEVGRILHGLY
;
A
#
# COMPACT_ATOMS: atom_id res chain seq x y z
N MET A 1 -12.01 -21.79 -15.78
CA MET A 1 -12.08 -20.77 -16.84
C MET A 1 -12.48 -19.47 -16.16
N ALA A 2 -11.75 -18.37 -16.35
CA ALA A 2 -12.07 -17.12 -15.67
C ALA A 2 -13.46 -16.62 -16.08
N ASP A 3 -14.22 -16.06 -15.14
CA ASP A 3 -15.50 -15.42 -15.42
C ASP A 3 -15.27 -14.15 -16.27
N PRO A 4 -15.83 -14.05 -17.49
CA PRO A 4 -15.65 -12.89 -18.35
C PRO A 4 -16.08 -11.56 -17.69
N ALA A 5 -17.10 -11.58 -16.83
CA ALA A 5 -17.57 -10.38 -16.14
C ALA A 5 -16.55 -9.91 -15.08
N ALA A 6 -15.97 -10.85 -14.35
CA ALA A 6 -14.92 -10.55 -13.37
C ALA A 6 -13.66 -10.01 -14.06
N GLN A 7 -13.26 -10.59 -15.21
CA GLN A 7 -12.12 -10.10 -15.98
C GLN A 7 -12.35 -8.68 -16.50
N ALA A 8 -13.50 -8.41 -17.12
CA ALA A 8 -13.83 -7.08 -17.63
C ALA A 8 -13.81 -6.01 -16.53
N ARG A 9 -14.29 -6.36 -15.32
CA ARG A 9 -14.24 -5.44 -14.17
C ARG A 9 -12.81 -5.20 -13.68
N LEU A 10 -11.96 -6.22 -13.68
CA LEU A 10 -10.55 -6.07 -13.32
C LEU A 10 -9.83 -5.18 -14.33
N ASP A 11 -10.06 -5.39 -15.63
CA ASP A 11 -9.47 -4.60 -16.71
C ASP A 11 -9.81 -3.11 -16.52
N GLU A 12 -11.07 -2.79 -16.29
CA GLU A 12 -11.52 -1.41 -16.01
C GLU A 12 -10.82 -0.81 -14.77
N ILE A 13 -10.75 -1.56 -13.66
CA ILE A 13 -10.09 -1.08 -12.43
C ILE A 13 -8.60 -0.82 -12.69
N THR A 14 -7.92 -1.69 -13.44
CA THR A 14 -6.49 -1.56 -13.69
C THR A 14 -6.16 -0.41 -14.64
N GLU A 15 -6.99 -0.19 -15.66
CA GLU A 15 -6.85 0.90 -16.62
C GLU A 15 -7.13 2.26 -15.97
N VAL A 16 -8.29 2.42 -15.31
CA VAL A 16 -8.66 3.66 -14.61
C VAL A 16 -7.76 3.91 -13.39
N GLY A 17 -7.26 2.85 -12.77
CA GLY A 17 -6.31 2.90 -11.65
C GLY A 17 -4.88 3.22 -12.06
N GLY A 18 -4.54 3.19 -13.37
CA GLY A 18 -3.17 3.39 -13.82
C GLY A 18 -2.19 2.33 -13.30
N VAL A 19 -2.67 1.11 -13.04
CA VAL A 19 -1.91 0.07 -12.31
C VAL A 19 -0.58 -0.26 -13.00
N ALA A 20 -0.53 -0.24 -14.33
CA ALA A 20 0.71 -0.45 -15.07
C ALA A 20 1.80 0.57 -14.71
N ASN A 21 1.44 1.84 -14.55
CA ASN A 21 2.38 2.90 -14.17
C ASN A 21 2.85 2.72 -12.71
N THR A 22 1.94 2.40 -11.80
CA THR A 22 2.29 2.13 -10.39
C THR A 22 3.23 0.93 -10.27
N LEU A 23 3.02 -0.12 -11.06
CA LEU A 23 3.90 -1.29 -11.07
C LEU A 23 5.28 -0.95 -11.65
N LEU A 24 5.36 -0.07 -12.65
CA LEU A 24 6.63 0.41 -13.19
C LEU A 24 7.41 1.19 -12.13
N GLU A 25 6.76 2.15 -11.46
CA GLU A 25 7.35 2.91 -10.34
C GLU A 25 7.79 1.98 -9.21
N ALA A 26 6.96 1.00 -8.83
CA ALA A 26 7.29 0.01 -7.82
C ALA A 26 8.55 -0.79 -8.19
N ALA A 27 8.71 -1.14 -9.47
CA ALA A 27 9.90 -1.85 -9.96
C ALA A 27 11.17 -0.99 -9.86
N GLU A 28 11.07 0.32 -10.14
CA GLU A 28 12.19 1.26 -9.97
C GLU A 28 12.62 1.36 -8.49
N VAL A 29 11.66 1.49 -7.58
CA VAL A 29 11.91 1.51 -6.13
C VAL A 29 12.51 0.17 -5.67
N ALA A 30 11.95 -0.95 -6.12
CA ALA A 30 12.45 -2.27 -5.77
C ALA A 30 13.88 -2.51 -6.26
N ALA A 31 14.22 -2.02 -7.45
CA ALA A 31 15.58 -2.09 -7.97
C ALA A 31 16.58 -1.29 -7.11
N ALA A 32 16.14 -0.17 -6.53
CA ALA A 32 16.97 0.65 -5.66
C ALA A 32 17.10 0.11 -4.21
N LEU A 33 16.01 -0.40 -3.63
CA LEU A 33 15.93 -0.78 -2.22
C LEU A 33 15.99 -2.30 -1.97
N GLY A 34 16.02 -3.10 -3.03
CA GLY A 34 15.94 -4.57 -2.96
C GLY A 34 14.52 -5.10 -2.72
N GLY A 35 13.52 -4.23 -2.63
CA GLY A 35 12.12 -4.62 -2.45
C GLY A 35 11.17 -3.42 -2.34
N VAL A 36 9.87 -3.70 -2.48
CA VAL A 36 8.77 -2.73 -2.40
C VAL A 36 7.53 -3.43 -1.87
N TYR A 37 6.65 -2.69 -1.18
CA TYR A 37 5.33 -3.18 -0.82
C TYR A 37 4.29 -2.58 -1.76
N LEU A 38 3.41 -3.42 -2.29
CA LEU A 38 2.20 -2.97 -2.97
C LEU A 38 1.07 -2.91 -1.95
N ARG A 39 0.55 -1.70 -1.74
CA ARG A 39 -0.47 -1.41 -0.74
C ARG A 39 -1.78 -1.08 -1.42
N VAL A 40 -2.86 -1.72 -0.98
CA VAL A 40 -4.22 -1.45 -1.48
C VAL A 40 -5.02 -0.76 -0.39
N THR A 41 -5.57 0.41 -0.70
CA THR A 41 -6.49 1.18 0.16
C THR A 41 -7.80 1.45 -0.56
N TRP A 42 -8.78 1.98 0.15
CA TRP A 42 -10.08 2.34 -0.41
C TRP A 42 -10.61 3.62 0.24
N ASP A 43 -11.14 4.50 -0.59
CA ASP A 43 -11.89 5.68 -0.15
C ASP A 43 -12.96 5.99 -1.20
N ALA A 44 -14.21 5.66 -0.90
CA ALA A 44 -15.33 5.83 -1.82
C ALA A 44 -15.67 7.31 -2.09
N SER A 45 -15.21 8.24 -1.24
CA SER A 45 -15.33 9.68 -1.48
C SER A 45 -14.33 10.18 -2.52
N LEU A 46 -13.17 9.51 -2.63
CA LEU A 46 -12.15 9.80 -3.63
C LEU A 46 -12.40 9.07 -4.95
N ALA A 47 -12.72 7.78 -4.86
CA ALA A 47 -12.79 6.88 -6.00
C ALA A 47 -13.61 5.62 -5.69
N ALA A 48 -14.53 5.26 -6.59
CA ALA A 48 -15.30 4.01 -6.51
C ALA A 48 -14.49 2.78 -6.99
N ARG A 49 -13.21 2.69 -6.61
CA ARG A 49 -12.29 1.58 -6.92
C ARG A 49 -11.20 1.47 -5.85
N PRO A 50 -10.53 0.31 -5.73
CA PRO A 50 -9.34 0.20 -4.91
C PRO A 50 -8.21 1.11 -5.42
N LEU A 51 -7.45 1.66 -4.49
CA LEU A 51 -6.29 2.52 -4.78
C LEU A 51 -5.02 1.71 -4.48
N LEU A 52 -4.24 1.44 -5.51
CA LEU A 52 -2.96 0.75 -5.40
C LEU A 52 -1.83 1.78 -5.26
N THR A 53 -0.97 1.64 -4.26
CA THR A 53 0.25 2.43 -4.09
C THR A 53 1.47 1.54 -3.91
N ALA A 54 2.64 2.07 -4.25
CA ALA A 54 3.93 1.46 -3.99
C ALA A 54 4.56 2.12 -2.76
N GLU A 55 4.87 1.35 -1.73
CA GLU A 55 5.47 1.83 -0.49
C GLU A 55 6.90 1.32 -0.36
N HIS A 56 7.80 2.22 0.04
CA HIS A 56 9.20 1.92 0.21
C HIS A 56 9.40 0.90 1.33
N ALA A 57 10.25 -0.12 1.10
CA ALA A 57 10.54 -1.14 2.11
C ALA A 57 11.16 -0.56 3.40
N ASN A 58 11.84 0.58 3.31
CA ASN A 58 12.44 1.27 4.46
C ASN A 58 11.42 1.98 5.36
N CYS A 59 10.17 2.11 4.92
CA CYS A 59 9.07 2.74 5.65
C CYS A 59 7.98 1.72 6.02
N ALA A 60 8.35 0.44 6.10
CA ALA A 60 7.45 -0.66 6.40
C ALA A 60 8.05 -1.64 7.42
N ILE A 61 7.24 -2.06 8.40
CA ILE A 61 7.56 -3.11 9.37
C ILE A 61 6.58 -4.24 9.12
N ALA A 62 7.08 -5.39 8.65
CA ALA A 62 6.27 -6.57 8.39
C ALA A 62 6.21 -7.48 9.62
N GLU A 63 5.02 -8.00 9.91
CA GLU A 63 4.77 -9.02 10.91
C GLU A 63 4.53 -10.36 10.24
N PHE A 64 5.27 -11.39 10.66
CA PHE A 64 5.14 -12.75 10.12
C PHE A 64 4.60 -13.70 11.18
N ARG A 65 3.63 -14.53 10.80
CA ARG A 65 3.11 -15.64 11.61
C ARG A 65 3.32 -16.94 10.86
N TRP A 66 4.08 -17.86 11.44
CA TRP A 66 4.46 -19.13 10.80
C TRP A 66 5.05 -18.97 9.39
N GLY A 67 5.88 -17.93 9.20
CA GLY A 67 6.52 -17.63 7.91
C GLY A 67 5.60 -16.98 6.87
N GLN A 68 4.34 -16.68 7.22
CA GLN A 68 3.39 -15.97 6.36
C GLN A 68 3.24 -14.52 6.80
N LEU A 69 3.16 -13.59 5.84
CA LEU A 69 2.93 -12.18 6.12
C LEU A 69 1.53 -12.01 6.73
N ALA A 70 1.47 -11.54 7.97
CA ALA A 70 0.24 -11.40 8.74
C ALA A 70 -0.25 -9.95 8.82
N ALA A 71 0.68 -9.00 8.89
CA ALA A 71 0.39 -7.57 8.87
C ALA A 71 1.60 -6.78 8.37
N VAL A 72 1.38 -5.53 7.94
CA VAL A 72 2.45 -4.56 7.64
C VAL A 72 2.08 -3.22 8.24
N THR A 73 2.98 -2.64 9.03
CA THR A 73 2.87 -1.26 9.51
C THR A 73 3.71 -0.35 8.63
N PHE A 74 3.07 0.58 7.95
CA PHE A 74 3.72 1.67 7.24
C PHE A 74 3.84 2.88 8.14
N TRP A 75 4.87 3.70 7.98
CA TRP A 75 4.95 4.99 8.65
C TRP A 75 5.41 6.09 7.73
N ARG A 76 4.97 7.30 8.05
CA ARG A 76 5.48 8.54 7.47
C ARG A 76 5.74 9.56 8.55
N GLU A 77 6.77 10.36 8.34
CA GLU A 77 7.05 11.50 9.20
C GLU A 77 6.11 12.66 8.83
N LEU A 78 5.55 13.30 9.84
CA LEU A 78 4.82 14.56 9.72
C LEU A 78 5.77 15.71 10.08
N SER A 79 5.35 16.95 9.82
CA SER A 79 6.18 18.13 10.09
C SER A 79 6.74 18.12 11.51
N ALA A 80 8.06 18.31 11.62
CA ALA A 80 8.75 18.41 12.91
C ALA A 80 8.52 19.79 13.54
N ASP A 81 8.27 19.82 14.85
CA ASP A 81 8.28 21.05 15.64
C ASP A 81 9.49 21.00 16.60
N GLY A 82 10.50 21.82 16.30
CA GLY A 82 11.77 21.81 17.02
C GLY A 82 12.48 20.45 16.97
N SER A 83 12.61 19.80 18.12
CA SER A 83 13.27 18.50 18.28
C SER A 83 12.33 17.30 18.27
N THR A 84 11.01 17.52 18.11
CA THR A 84 10.00 16.46 18.14
C THR A 84 9.66 16.02 16.72
N VAL A 85 9.69 14.72 16.47
CA VAL A 85 9.32 14.12 15.17
C VAL A 85 8.04 13.32 15.35
N TRP A 86 6.96 13.82 14.75
CA TRP A 86 5.68 13.13 14.72
C TRP A 86 5.67 12.07 13.62
N ARG A 87 5.20 10.86 13.93
CA ARG A 87 5.04 9.78 12.96
C ARG A 87 3.61 9.29 12.92
N HIS A 88 3.06 9.29 11.72
CA HIS A 88 1.79 8.62 11.45
C HIS A 88 2.07 7.19 11.01
N LEU A 89 1.49 6.24 11.73
CA LEU A 89 1.59 4.82 11.47
C LEU A 89 0.26 4.29 10.94
N GLU A 90 0.33 3.44 9.91
CA GLU A 90 -0.79 2.73 9.30
C GLU A 90 -0.51 1.23 9.35
N CYS A 91 -1.17 0.49 10.23
CA CYS A 91 -1.04 -0.96 10.34
C CYS A 91 -2.14 -1.65 9.52
N HIS A 92 -1.72 -2.31 8.45
CA HIS A 92 -2.56 -3.10 7.55
C HIS A 92 -2.60 -4.54 8.04
N GLU A 93 -3.75 -4.96 8.53
CA GLU A 93 -4.02 -6.33 8.95
C GLU A 93 -5.31 -6.85 8.31
N VAL A 94 -5.57 -8.14 8.45
CA VAL A 94 -6.75 -8.75 7.83
C VAL A 94 -8.03 -8.10 8.38
N GLY A 95 -8.78 -7.45 7.49
CA GLY A 95 -10.09 -6.89 7.77
C GLY A 95 -10.11 -5.48 8.37
N ARG A 96 -8.96 -4.85 8.64
CA ARG A 96 -8.90 -3.46 9.13
C ARG A 96 -7.55 -2.80 8.88
N ILE A 97 -7.55 -1.48 8.87
CA ILE A 97 -6.35 -0.64 8.89
C ILE A 97 -6.41 0.19 10.17
N LEU A 98 -5.39 0.06 11.04
CA LEU A 98 -5.28 0.85 12.25
C LEU A 98 -4.38 2.06 12.00
N HIS A 99 -4.77 3.22 12.50
CA HIS A 99 -3.97 4.45 12.41
C HIS A 99 -3.56 4.90 13.81
N GLY A 100 -2.30 5.31 13.96
CA GLY A 100 -1.76 5.86 15.21
C GLY A 100 -0.81 7.01 14.95
N LEU A 101 -0.82 8.02 15.82
CA LEU A 101 0.11 9.14 15.81
C LEU A 101 1.00 9.04 17.05
N TYR A 102 2.31 9.08 16.85
CA TYR A 102 3.33 8.94 17.90
C TYR A 102 4.42 10.01 17.77
#